data_AF-A0A1W0WMY5-F1
#
_entry.id   AF-A0A1W0WMY5-F1
#
_cell.length_a   1.000
_cell.length_b   1.000
_cell.length_c   1.000
_cell.angle_alpha   90.00
_cell.angle_beta   90.00
_cell.angle_gamma   90.00
#
_symmetry.space_group_name_H-M   'P 1'
#
loop_
_entity.id
_entity.type
_entity.pdbx_description
1 polymer ?
#
loop_
_entity_poly.entity_id
_entity_poly.type
_entity_poly.pdbx_seq_one_letter_code
_entity_poly.pdbx_strand_id
1 'polypeptide(L)'
;MPLQLTSDFLKSLHLDRGQLWLNARQTQLLHAIYDFFDVHRDGKWNDAIFYEFMRQSTDLTDRRIIRVFDMLDKGCRGFIVFEEFYVVICLMVAAFNKLEKKFILRHAKMCFTLMDEDFSGSISAEEFTGVGFLWNLEEKQILKIFKEYDVNGDAEIDWEEFRFFAMAALSD
;
A
#
# COMPACT_ATOMS: atom_id res chain seq x y z
N MET A 1 14.52 -1.22 6.08
CA MET A 1 13.72 -1.37 7.31
C MET A 1 12.25 -1.51 6.95
N PRO A 2 11.62 -2.62 7.37
CA PRO A 2 10.21 -2.88 7.16
C PRO A 2 9.34 -1.94 7.99
N LEU A 3 8.19 -1.56 7.45
CA LEU A 3 7.19 -0.73 8.13
C LEU A 3 6.85 -1.31 9.52
N GLN A 4 6.83 -0.47 10.55
CA GLN A 4 6.31 -0.82 11.87
C GLN A 4 5.07 0.01 12.20
N LEU A 5 4.07 -0.66 12.75
CA LEU A 5 2.90 0.00 13.34
C LEU A 5 3.22 0.44 14.76
N THR A 6 2.98 1.70 15.09
CA THR A 6 3.10 2.22 16.45
C THR A 6 1.76 2.15 17.18
N SER A 7 0.65 2.34 16.45
CA SER A 7 -0.73 2.30 16.98
C SER A 7 -1.16 0.89 17.39
N ASP A 8 -1.53 0.71 18.66
CA ASP A 8 -2.06 -0.56 19.16
C ASP A 8 -3.42 -0.91 18.55
N PHE A 9 -4.21 0.10 18.16
CA PHE A 9 -5.44 -0.13 17.41
C PHE A 9 -5.14 -0.84 16.08
N LEU A 10 -4.21 -0.31 15.27
CA LEU A 10 -3.88 -0.93 13.98
C LEU A 10 -3.27 -2.32 14.15
N LYS A 11 -2.43 -2.53 15.18
CA LYS A 11 -1.88 -3.86 15.50
C LYS A 11 -2.96 -4.88 15.87
N SER A 12 -4.09 -4.43 16.43
CA SER A 12 -5.23 -5.29 16.80
C SER A 12 -6.13 -5.65 15.63
N LEU A 13 -5.95 -5.03 14.46
CA LEU A 13 -6.68 -5.38 13.25
C LEU A 13 -6.15 -6.69 12.67
N HIS A 14 -7.07 -7.49 12.16
CA HIS A 14 -6.80 -8.75 11.47
C HIS A 14 -7.50 -8.82 10.13
N LEU A 15 -6.79 -9.33 9.13
CA LEU A 15 -7.34 -9.62 7.81
C LEU A 15 -7.99 -11.01 7.82
N ASP A 16 -9.11 -11.14 7.12
CA ASP A 16 -9.79 -12.43 6.98
C ASP A 16 -8.94 -13.42 6.16
N ARG A 17 -9.05 -14.71 6.43
CA ARG A 17 -8.21 -15.74 5.77
C ARG A 17 -8.52 -15.95 4.29
N GLY A 18 -9.67 -15.50 3.81
CA GLY A 18 -10.13 -15.73 2.45
C GLY A 18 -9.75 -14.60 1.50
N GLN A 19 -10.25 -13.40 1.76
CA GLN A 19 -10.06 -12.23 0.90
C GLN A 19 -8.95 -11.30 1.38
N LEU A 20 -8.41 -11.50 2.58
CA LEU A 20 -7.43 -10.61 3.20
C LEU A 20 -7.94 -9.16 3.34
N TRP A 21 -9.23 -9.01 3.65
CA TRP A 21 -9.86 -7.75 4.00
C TRP A 21 -10.19 -7.71 5.49
N LEU A 22 -10.43 -6.50 6.01
CA LEU A 22 -11.02 -6.37 7.35
C LEU A 22 -12.45 -6.91 7.33
N ASN A 23 -12.87 -7.57 8.41
CA ASN A 23 -14.28 -7.92 8.57
C ASN A 23 -15.13 -6.67 8.83
N ALA A 24 -16.45 -6.80 8.66
CA ALA A 24 -17.39 -5.69 8.79
C ALA A 24 -17.26 -4.89 10.11
N ARG A 25 -17.00 -5.57 11.23
CA ARG A 25 -16.84 -4.90 12.53
C ARG A 25 -15.57 -4.05 12.59
N GLN A 26 -14.46 -4.57 12.10
CA GLN A 26 -13.20 -3.83 12.04
C GLN A 26 -13.28 -2.68 11.03
N THR A 27 -13.93 -2.88 9.89
CA THR A 27 -14.19 -1.82 8.91
C THR A 27 -15.04 -0.69 9.52
N GLN A 28 -16.07 -1.03 10.31
CA GLN A 28 -16.88 -0.02 11.00
C GLN A 28 -16.07 0.78 12.02
N LEU A 29 -15.18 0.13 12.78
CA LEU A 29 -14.28 0.83 13.71
C LEU A 29 -13.32 1.76 12.98
N LEU A 30 -12.77 1.30 11.85
CA LEU A 30 -11.88 2.12 11.03
C LEU A 30 -12.62 3.32 10.42
N HIS A 31 -13.86 3.12 9.97
CA HIS A 31 -14.71 4.20 9.46
C HIS A 31 -15.03 5.23 10.56
N ALA A 32 -15.30 4.78 11.79
CA ALA A 32 -15.53 5.70 12.90
C ALA A 32 -14.29 6.56 13.22
N ILE A 33 -13.08 6.01 13.06
CA ILE A 33 -11.83 6.79 13.17
C ILE A 33 -11.71 7.75 11.98
N TYR A 34 -12.01 7.28 10.78
CA TYR A 34 -12.00 8.12 9.57
C TYR A 34 -12.88 9.36 9.76
N ASP A 35 -14.13 9.16 10.19
CA ASP A 35 -15.09 10.23 10.45
C ASP A 35 -14.67 11.13 11.62
N PHE A 36 -13.93 10.60 12.59
CA PHE A 36 -13.47 11.39 13.75
C PHE A 36 -12.47 12.47 13.36
N PHE A 37 -11.58 12.17 12.39
CA PHE A 37 -10.61 13.15 11.88
C PHE A 37 -11.16 13.99 10.71
N ASP A 38 -12.28 13.60 10.10
CA ASP A 38 -12.96 14.39 9.08
C ASP A 38 -13.70 15.60 9.71
N VAL A 39 -12.94 16.65 10.02
CA VAL A 39 -13.44 17.89 10.61
C VAL A 39 -14.45 18.59 9.69
N HIS A 40 -14.29 18.46 8.38
CA HIS A 40 -15.11 19.13 7.37
C HIS A 40 -16.40 18.36 7.06
N ARG A 41 -16.47 17.07 7.42
CA ARG A 41 -17.61 16.17 7.17
C ARG A 41 -17.94 16.05 5.69
N ASP A 42 -16.92 16.09 4.84
CA ASP A 42 -17.06 15.95 3.39
C ASP A 42 -16.60 14.57 2.89
N GLY A 43 -16.23 13.66 3.81
CA GLY A 43 -15.79 12.31 3.53
C GLY A 43 -14.40 12.25 2.92
N LYS A 44 -13.56 13.26 3.20
CA LYS A 44 -12.24 13.42 2.57
C LYS A 44 -11.18 13.76 3.60
N TRP A 45 -10.04 13.12 3.46
CA TRP A 45 -8.83 13.47 4.22
C TRP A 45 -7.85 14.18 3.30
N ASN A 46 -7.54 15.43 3.61
CA ASN A 46 -6.44 16.13 2.95
C ASN A 46 -5.07 15.59 3.41
N ASP A 47 -4.01 16.10 2.79
CA ASP A 47 -2.62 15.77 3.09
C ASP A 47 -2.26 15.95 4.58
N ALA A 48 -2.71 17.04 5.21
CA ALA A 48 -2.42 17.31 6.62
C ALA A 48 -3.07 16.30 7.58
N ILE A 49 -4.34 15.95 7.37
CA ILE A 49 -5.05 14.97 8.20
C ILE A 49 -4.41 13.59 8.01
N PHE A 50 -4.16 13.19 6.76
CA PHE A 50 -3.51 11.92 6.46
C PHE A 50 -2.11 11.84 7.05
N TYR A 51 -1.31 12.90 6.91
CA TYR A 51 0.04 12.98 7.46
C TYR A 51 0.05 12.77 8.97
N GLU A 52 -0.81 13.49 9.70
CA GLU A 52 -0.84 13.38 11.16
C GLU A 52 -1.30 11.99 11.60
N PHE A 53 -2.30 11.40 10.93
CA PHE A 53 -2.72 10.03 11.21
C PHE A 53 -1.57 9.03 11.01
N MET A 54 -0.85 9.11 9.88
CA MET A 54 0.24 8.19 9.54
C MET A 54 1.42 8.35 10.50
N ARG A 55 1.75 9.59 10.87
CA ARG A 55 2.81 9.91 11.82
C ARG A 55 2.52 9.37 13.23
N GLN A 56 1.26 9.39 13.65
CA GLN A 56 0.86 8.81 14.95
C GLN A 56 0.76 7.29 14.91
N SER A 57 0.53 6.70 13.74
CA SER A 57 0.18 5.27 13.60
C SER A 57 1.32 4.38 13.13
N THR A 58 2.40 4.95 12.60
CA THR A 58 3.53 4.22 12.00
C THR A 58 4.88 4.81 12.41
N ASP A 59 5.96 4.11 12.08
CA ASP A 59 7.35 4.61 12.19
C ASP A 59 7.88 5.25 10.90
N LEU A 60 7.01 5.55 9.93
CA LEU A 60 7.41 6.10 8.65
C LEU A 60 8.01 7.50 8.79
N THR A 61 9.00 7.78 7.95
CA THR A 61 9.56 9.13 7.80
C THR A 61 8.60 10.01 7.01
N ASP A 62 8.70 11.33 7.17
CA ASP A 62 7.88 12.31 6.44
C ASP A 62 7.87 12.05 4.92
N ARG A 63 9.05 11.77 4.35
CA ARG A 63 9.18 11.46 2.92
C ARG A 63 8.39 10.22 2.51
N ARG A 64 8.38 9.18 3.34
CA ARG A 64 7.60 7.97 3.08
C ARG A 64 6.11 8.22 3.22
N ILE A 65 5.69 8.99 4.23
CA ILE A 65 4.27 9.35 4.41
C ILE A 65 3.75 10.13 3.19
N ILE A 66 4.52 11.10 2.69
CA ILE A 66 4.19 11.85 1.47
C ILE A 66 4.06 10.89 0.27
N ARG A 67 5.02 9.98 0.09
CA ARG A 67 4.92 8.97 -0.98
C ARG A 67 3.67 8.10 -0.88
N VAL A 68 3.25 7.71 0.32
CA VAL A 68 1.98 6.97 0.49
C VAL A 68 0.78 7.84 0.12
N PHE A 69 0.79 9.12 0.46
CA PHE A 69 -0.28 10.03 0.07
C PHE A 69 -0.35 10.16 -1.46
N ASP A 70 0.78 10.42 -2.12
CA ASP A 70 0.88 10.57 -3.58
C ASP A 70 0.43 9.29 -4.30
N MET A 71 0.80 8.11 -3.76
CA MET A 71 0.35 6.81 -4.26
C MET A 71 -1.18 6.63 -4.21
N LEU A 72 -1.85 7.26 -3.23
CA LEU A 72 -3.31 7.16 -3.07
C LEU A 72 -4.06 8.27 -3.83
N ASP A 73 -3.57 9.51 -3.77
CA ASP A 73 -4.18 10.68 -4.43
C ASP A 73 -3.80 10.77 -5.92
N LYS A 74 -4.02 9.66 -6.64
CA LYS A 74 -3.75 9.62 -8.07
C LYS A 74 -4.68 10.58 -8.80
N GLY A 75 -4.10 11.55 -9.48
CA GLY A 75 -4.83 12.65 -10.12
C GLY A 75 -4.81 13.96 -9.34
N CYS A 76 -4.00 14.06 -8.27
CA CYS A 76 -3.71 15.29 -7.53
C CYS A 76 -4.99 16.02 -7.10
N ARG A 77 -5.96 15.28 -6.56
CA ARG A 77 -7.24 15.87 -6.11
C ARG A 77 -7.04 16.62 -4.79
N GLY A 78 -5.95 16.37 -4.09
CA GLY A 78 -5.60 16.93 -2.79
C GLY A 78 -6.31 16.23 -1.64
N PHE A 79 -6.90 15.05 -1.86
CA PHE A 79 -7.61 14.31 -0.83
C PHE A 79 -7.72 12.80 -1.09
N ILE A 80 -7.79 12.06 0.03
CA ILE A 80 -7.98 10.62 0.10
C ILE A 80 -9.40 10.33 0.60
N VAL A 81 -10.14 9.50 -0.13
CA VAL A 81 -11.47 8.99 0.31
C VAL A 81 -11.32 7.74 1.16
N PHE A 82 -12.41 7.32 1.83
CA PHE A 82 -12.36 6.18 2.75
C PHE A 82 -11.87 4.89 2.09
N GLU A 83 -12.23 4.63 0.83
CA GLU A 83 -11.81 3.44 0.10
C GLU A 83 -10.29 3.38 -0.09
N GLU A 84 -9.66 4.51 -0.39
CA GLU A 84 -8.21 4.64 -0.58
C GLU A 84 -7.48 4.50 0.77
N PHE A 85 -7.99 5.16 1.80
CA PHE A 85 -7.52 5.00 3.17
C PHE A 85 -7.62 3.54 3.65
N TYR A 86 -8.74 2.89 3.39
CA TYR A 86 -8.98 1.50 3.78
C TYR A 86 -7.97 0.55 3.15
N VAL A 87 -7.64 0.75 1.88
CA VAL A 87 -6.66 -0.07 1.17
C VAL A 87 -5.27 0.04 1.80
N VAL A 88 -4.80 1.26 2.11
CA VAL A 88 -3.49 1.40 2.76
C VAL A 88 -3.47 0.79 4.16
N ILE A 89 -4.56 0.87 4.93
CA ILE A 89 -4.66 0.20 6.22
C ILE A 89 -4.54 -1.32 6.04
N CYS A 90 -5.20 -1.90 5.05
CA CYS A 90 -5.10 -3.33 4.76
C CYS A 90 -3.67 -3.73 4.35
N LEU A 91 -3.00 -2.92 3.54
CA LEU A 91 -1.58 -3.14 3.16
C LEU A 91 -0.67 -3.12 4.40
N MET A 92 -0.82 -2.13 5.26
CA MET A 92 0.01 -2.00 6.46
C MET A 92 -0.23 -3.15 7.45
N VAL A 93 -1.48 -3.57 7.64
CA VAL A 93 -1.81 -4.74 8.48
C VAL A 93 -1.26 -6.03 7.86
N ALA A 94 -1.36 -6.19 6.54
CA ALA A 94 -0.77 -7.34 5.83
C ALA A 94 0.74 -7.40 6.04
N ALA A 95 1.45 -6.29 5.81
CA ALA A 95 2.90 -6.20 6.01
C ALA A 95 3.32 -6.45 7.46
N PHE A 96 2.57 -5.90 8.43
CA PHE A 96 2.82 -6.13 9.85
C PHE A 96 2.63 -7.61 10.24
N ASN A 97 1.68 -8.30 9.63
CA ASN A 97 1.38 -9.71 9.88
C ASN A 97 2.14 -10.69 8.97
N LYS A 98 3.11 -10.23 8.16
CA LYS A 98 3.88 -11.05 7.21
C LYS A 98 2.99 -11.73 6.15
N LEU A 99 1.94 -11.03 5.71
CA LEU A 99 0.97 -11.47 4.71
C LEU A 99 1.12 -10.71 3.38
N GLU A 100 2.10 -9.82 3.23
CA GLU A 100 2.34 -8.98 2.05
C GLU A 100 2.36 -9.78 0.75
N LYS A 101 3.06 -10.91 0.70
CA LYS A 101 3.13 -11.80 -0.48
C LYS A 101 1.76 -12.34 -0.86
N LYS A 102 0.99 -12.80 0.14
CA LYS A 102 -0.37 -13.33 -0.06
C LYS A 102 -1.32 -12.22 -0.51
N PHE A 103 -1.17 -11.04 0.07
CA PHE A 103 -1.96 -9.87 -0.27
C PHE A 103 -1.69 -9.42 -1.71
N ILE A 104 -0.41 -9.34 -2.13
CA ILE A 104 -0.03 -9.05 -3.51
C ILE A 104 -0.66 -10.05 -4.46
N LEU A 105 -0.54 -11.36 -4.24
CA LEU A 105 -1.16 -12.33 -5.15
C LEU A 105 -2.68 -12.14 -5.23
N ARG A 106 -3.34 -11.98 -4.07
CA ARG A 106 -4.80 -11.87 -4.00
C ARG A 106 -5.32 -10.62 -4.70
N HIS A 107 -4.60 -9.51 -4.56
CA HIS A 107 -5.00 -8.19 -5.00
C HIS A 107 -4.00 -7.60 -6.01
N ALA A 108 -3.43 -8.44 -6.87
CA ALA A 108 -2.31 -8.08 -7.73
C ALA A 108 -2.62 -6.86 -8.59
N LYS A 109 -3.80 -6.81 -9.20
CA LYS A 109 -4.19 -5.67 -10.05
C LYS A 109 -4.28 -4.37 -9.27
N MET A 110 -4.82 -4.41 -8.05
CA MET A 110 -4.90 -3.24 -7.18
C MET A 110 -3.50 -2.81 -6.72
N CYS A 111 -2.63 -3.75 -6.32
CA CYS A 111 -1.26 -3.43 -5.92
C CYS A 111 -0.47 -2.83 -7.09
N PHE A 112 -0.60 -3.40 -8.28
CA PHE A 112 -0.02 -2.87 -9.51
C PHE A 112 -0.50 -1.44 -9.77
N THR A 113 -1.82 -1.23 -9.76
CA THR A 113 -2.41 0.09 -9.96
C THR A 113 -2.05 1.06 -8.85
N LEU A 114 -1.64 0.64 -7.65
CA LEU A 114 -1.09 1.53 -6.63
C LEU A 114 0.37 1.88 -6.90
N MET A 115 1.18 0.91 -7.34
CA MET A 115 2.60 1.13 -7.65
C MET A 115 2.85 1.97 -8.91
N ASP A 116 2.03 1.82 -9.94
CA ASP A 116 2.08 2.58 -11.21
C ASP A 116 1.56 4.01 -10.97
N GLU A 117 2.41 4.91 -10.48
CA GLU A 117 2.07 6.28 -10.05
C GLU A 117 1.69 7.15 -11.24
N ASP A 118 2.39 6.99 -12.37
CA ASP A 118 2.20 7.81 -13.57
C ASP A 118 1.17 7.26 -14.58
N PHE A 119 0.61 6.08 -14.31
CA PHE A 119 -0.34 5.37 -15.18
C PHE A 119 0.23 5.02 -16.56
N SER A 120 1.54 4.82 -16.66
CA SER A 120 2.23 4.33 -17.86
C SER A 120 1.74 2.94 -18.27
N GLY A 121 1.18 2.17 -17.33
CA GLY A 121 0.79 0.77 -17.55
C GLY A 121 1.92 -0.22 -17.26
N SER A 122 3.01 0.28 -16.69
CA SER A 122 4.20 -0.42 -16.23
C SER A 122 4.66 0.20 -14.91
N ILE A 123 5.57 -0.46 -14.18
CA ILE A 123 6.13 0.05 -12.93
C ILE A 123 7.62 0.26 -13.13
N SER A 124 8.05 1.51 -13.07
CA SER A 124 9.46 1.87 -13.12
C SER A 124 10.19 1.50 -11.83
N ALA A 125 11.52 1.41 -11.90
CA ALA A 125 12.34 1.14 -10.72
C ALA A 125 12.22 2.22 -9.63
N GLU A 126 11.98 3.49 -10.02
CA GLU A 126 11.77 4.59 -9.07
C GLU A 126 10.45 4.42 -8.33
N GLU A 127 9.36 4.17 -9.04
CA GLU A 127 8.03 3.95 -8.44
C GLU A 127 8.06 2.76 -7.48
N PHE A 128 8.62 1.62 -7.93
CA PHE A 128 8.69 0.44 -7.08
C PHE A 128 9.53 0.70 -5.83
N THR A 129 10.68 1.38 -5.95
CA THR A 129 11.52 1.72 -4.81
C THR A 129 10.86 2.74 -3.88
N GLY A 130 10.06 3.65 -4.44
CA GLY A 130 9.33 4.69 -3.74
C GLY A 130 8.33 4.12 -2.73
N VAL A 131 7.59 3.08 -3.10
CA VAL A 131 6.51 2.50 -2.28
C VAL A 131 6.75 1.06 -1.82
N GLY A 132 7.82 0.40 -2.26
CA GLY A 132 8.08 -1.03 -1.98
C GLY A 132 8.15 -1.40 -0.49
N PHE A 133 8.42 -0.42 0.39
CA PHE A 133 8.40 -0.61 1.83
C PHE A 133 7.02 -0.99 2.38
N LEU A 134 5.91 -0.64 1.70
CA LEU A 134 4.55 -1.07 2.08
C LEU A 134 4.35 -2.57 1.92
N TRP A 135 5.18 -3.23 1.12
CA TRP A 135 5.20 -4.68 0.91
C TRP A 135 6.44 -5.34 1.50
N ASN A 136 7.13 -4.69 2.44
CA ASN A 136 8.38 -5.17 3.02
C ASN A 136 9.46 -5.53 1.98
N LEU A 137 9.46 -4.86 0.82
CA LEU A 137 10.48 -5.02 -0.21
C LEU A 137 11.57 -3.96 -0.03
N GLU A 138 12.80 -4.42 0.14
CA GLU A 138 13.98 -3.57 0.14
C GLU A 138 14.50 -3.35 -1.28
N GLU A 139 15.22 -2.25 -1.51
CA GLU A 139 15.79 -1.89 -2.81
C GLU A 139 16.55 -3.04 -3.47
N LYS A 140 17.32 -3.83 -2.70
CA LYS A 140 18.03 -5.01 -3.22
C LYS A 140 17.09 -6.10 -3.73
N GLN A 141 15.95 -6.29 -3.08
CA GLN A 141 14.94 -7.26 -3.51
C GLN A 141 14.23 -6.74 -4.77
N ILE A 142 13.94 -5.43 -4.83
CA ILE A 142 13.37 -4.78 -6.01
C ILE A 142 14.29 -4.94 -7.21
N LEU A 143 15.58 -4.60 -7.08
CA LEU A 143 16.57 -4.81 -8.16
C LEU A 143 16.66 -6.27 -8.62
N LYS A 144 16.49 -7.22 -7.69
CA LYS A 144 16.43 -8.65 -8.04
C LYS A 144 15.16 -8.98 -8.84
N ILE A 145 14.01 -8.40 -8.47
CA ILE A 145 12.75 -8.56 -9.20
C ILE A 145 12.93 -8.05 -10.64
N PHE A 146 13.45 -6.84 -10.84
CA PHE A 146 13.73 -6.33 -12.19
C PHE A 146 14.62 -7.29 -12.98
N LYS A 147 15.74 -7.74 -12.40
CA LYS A 147 16.65 -8.66 -13.08
C LYS A 147 16.00 -9.99 -13.50
N GLU A 148 15.00 -10.48 -12.75
CA GLU A 148 14.39 -11.80 -12.97
C GLU A 148 13.11 -11.74 -13.81
N TYR A 149 12.37 -10.63 -13.76
CA TYR A 149 11.02 -10.52 -14.32
C TYR A 149 10.87 -9.47 -15.41
N ASP A 150 11.79 -8.53 -15.58
CA ASP A 150 11.86 -7.67 -16.78
C ASP A 150 12.37 -8.53 -17.96
N VAL A 151 11.44 -9.15 -18.66
CA VAL A 151 11.72 -10.10 -19.76
C VAL A 151 11.96 -9.34 -21.05
N ASN A 152 11.25 -8.22 -21.24
CA ASN A 152 11.32 -7.45 -22.48
C ASN A 152 12.56 -6.50 -22.52
N GLY A 153 13.17 -6.22 -21.36
CA GLY A 153 14.38 -5.43 -21.19
C GLY A 153 14.16 -3.92 -21.26
N ASP A 154 12.95 -3.42 -21.02
CA ASP A 154 12.60 -1.99 -21.05
C ASP A 154 12.91 -1.26 -19.73
N ALA A 155 13.41 -1.97 -18.73
CA ALA A 155 13.71 -1.48 -17.38
C ALA A 155 12.47 -1.04 -16.59
N GLU A 156 11.30 -1.51 -16.99
CA GLU A 156 10.03 -1.38 -16.30
C GLU A 156 9.44 -2.78 -16.03
N ILE A 157 8.41 -2.86 -15.20
CA ILE A 157 7.67 -4.11 -14.97
C ILE A 157 6.26 -3.92 -15.49
N ASP A 158 5.92 -4.57 -16.59
CA ASP A 158 4.56 -4.54 -17.13
C ASP A 158 3.58 -5.38 -16.29
N TRP A 159 2.29 -5.32 -16.63
CA TRP A 159 1.25 -6.07 -15.91
C TRP A 159 1.47 -7.59 -15.93
N GLU A 160 1.91 -8.17 -17.05
CA GLU A 160 2.12 -9.61 -17.16
C GLU A 160 3.34 -10.04 -16.35
N GLU A 161 4.44 -9.28 -16.41
CA GLU A 161 5.65 -9.47 -15.61
C GLU A 161 5.37 -9.35 -14.10
N PHE A 162 4.59 -8.34 -13.68
CA PHE A 162 4.14 -8.20 -12.31
C PHE A 162 3.29 -9.40 -11.85
N ARG A 163 2.42 -9.90 -12.72
CA ARG A 163 1.58 -11.07 -12.41
C ARG A 163 2.43 -12.32 -12.21
N PHE A 164 3.44 -12.54 -13.05
CA PHE A 164 4.38 -13.65 -12.88
C PHE A 164 5.15 -13.52 -11.56
N PHE A 165 5.66 -12.32 -11.24
CA PHE A 165 6.28 -12.03 -9.95
C PHE A 165 5.35 -12.37 -8.77
N ALA A 166 4.11 -11.89 -8.81
CA ALA A 166 3.13 -12.12 -7.74
C ALA A 166 2.83 -13.61 -7.51
N MET A 167 2.77 -14.41 -8.58
CA MET A 167 2.57 -15.86 -8.51
C MET A 167 3.81 -16.58 -7.96
N ALA A 168 4.99 -16.19 -8.42
CA ALA A 168 6.24 -16.80 -7.98
C ALA A 168 6.56 -16.49 -6.51
N ALA A 169 6.25 -15.27 -6.04
CA ALA A 169 6.56 -14.81 -4.68
C ALA A 169 5.95 -15.67 -3.56
N LEU A 170 4.88 -16.44 -3.83
CA LEU A 170 4.26 -17.38 -2.89
C LEU A 170 4.78 -18.82 -2.96
N SER A 171 5.52 -19.14 -4.02
CA SER A 171 6.12 -20.47 -4.19
C SER A 171 7.45 -20.61 -3.42
N ASP A 172 7.98 -19.49 -2.91
CA ASP A 172 9.18 -19.36 -2.07
C ASP A 172 8.86 -19.03 -0.60
#